data_AF-A0A383AG37-F1
#
_entry.id   AF-A0A383AG37-F1
#
_cell.length_a   1.000
_cell.length_b   1.000
_cell.length_c   1.000
_cell.angle_alpha   90.00
_cell.angle_beta   90.00
_cell.angle_gamma   90.00
#
_symmetry.space_group_name_H-M   'P 1'
#
loop_
_entity.id
_entity.type
_entity.pdbx_description
1 polymer ?
#
loop_
_entity_poly.entity_id
_entity_poly.type
_entity_poly.pdbx_seq_one_letter_code
_entity_poly.pdbx_strand_id
1 'polypeptide(L)'
;MSNLNSLLCYLPELIIISSILLVIVMDLFSSTKPYSFHVSLVAIFIAGIFLWQNWGESESLFMGMIAIDPFSHYFKAIFLVSTFSIILISRYEKQLDPQYSAEYNSLLLMTLIGLFLMS
;
A
#
# COMPACT_ATOMS: atom_id res chain seq x y z
N MET A 1 14.84 13.48 15.63
CA MET A 1 15.41 12.99 14.35
C MET A 1 15.52 14.12 13.34
N SER A 2 16.49 14.07 12.42
CA SER A 2 16.45 14.91 11.22
C SER A 2 15.26 14.46 10.35
N ASN A 3 14.60 15.38 9.63
CA ASN A 3 13.46 15.04 8.77
C ASN A 3 13.78 13.95 7.73
N LEU A 4 15.06 13.79 7.38
CA LEU A 4 15.54 12.75 6.48
C LEU A 4 15.47 11.34 7.09
N ASN A 5 15.70 11.20 8.40
CA ASN A 5 15.53 9.91 9.07
C ASN A 5 14.05 9.54 9.18
N SER A 6 13.17 10.53 9.32
CA SER A 6 11.72 10.29 9.35
C SER A 6 11.18 9.70 8.04
N LEU A 7 11.84 9.94 6.91
CA LEU A 7 11.49 9.32 5.63
C LEU A 7 11.77 7.81 5.61
N LEU A 8 12.75 7.32 6.37
CA LEU A 8 13.06 5.90 6.46
C LEU A 8 11.93 5.13 7.18
N CYS A 9 11.37 5.70 8.23
CA CYS A 9 10.22 5.12 8.92
C CYS A 9 8.93 5.19 8.08
N TYR A 10 8.85 6.12 7.11
CA TYR A 10 7.73 6.29 6.17
C TYR A 10 7.90 5.52 4.85
N LEU A 11 8.86 4.58 4.80
CA LEU A 11 9.12 3.73 3.64
C LEU A 11 7.92 2.90 3.18
N PRO A 12 7.15 2.20 4.04
CA PRO A 12 6.07 1.35 3.55
C PRO A 12 4.98 2.16 2.84
N GLU A 13 4.65 3.36 3.34
CA GLU A 13 3.74 4.29 2.67
C GLU A 13 4.30 4.75 1.31
N LEU A 14 5.57 5.16 1.27
CA LEU A 14 6.23 5.59 0.03
C LEU A 14 6.20 4.49 -1.06
N ILE A 15 6.41 3.24 -0.67
CA ILE A 15 6.36 2.08 -1.57
C ILE A 15 4.95 1.94 -2.15
N ILE A 16 3.91 2.05 -1.32
CA ILE A 16 2.52 2.00 -1.77
C ILE A 16 2.21 3.17 -2.73
N ILE A 17 2.62 4.41 -2.42
CA ILE A 17 2.44 5.57 -3.31
C ILE A 17 3.09 5.31 -4.67
N SER A 18 4.34 4.85 -4.66
CA SER A 18 5.08 4.57 -5.89
C SER A 18 4.40 3.48 -6.73
N SER A 19 3.82 2.47 -6.07
CA SER A 19 3.05 1.43 -6.74
C SER A 19 1.75 1.95 -7.31
N ILE A 20 1.03 2.85 -6.62
CA ILE A 20 -0.20 3.47 -7.14
C ILE A 20 0.12 4.21 -8.44
N LEU A 21 1.17 5.03 -8.43
CA LEU A 21 1.62 5.75 -9.63
C LEU A 21 1.97 4.79 -10.77
N LEU A 22 2.69 3.70 -10.48
CA LEU A 22 3.01 2.68 -11.47
C LEU A 22 1.76 2.01 -12.04
N VAL A 23 0.78 1.64 -11.21
CA VAL A 23 -0.47 1.01 -11.66
C VAL A 23 -1.28 1.98 -12.54
N ILE A 24 -1.35 3.27 -12.18
CA ILE A 24 -2.02 4.29 -12.99
C ILE A 24 -1.34 4.46 -14.36
N VAL A 25 0.00 4.52 -14.38
CA VAL A 25 0.75 4.59 -15.64
C VAL A 25 0.53 3.34 -16.48
N MET A 26 0.51 2.15 -15.86
CA MET A 26 0.23 0.89 -16.54
C MET A 26 -1.20 0.78 -17.05
N ASP A 27 -2.19 1.40 -16.39
CA ASP A 27 -3.57 1.42 -16.86
C ASP A 27 -3.70 2.21 -18.16
N LEU A 28 -2.90 3.26 -18.34
CA LEU A 28 -2.83 4.04 -19.58
C LEU A 28 -2.39 3.18 -20.78
N PHE A 29 -1.65 2.10 -20.53
CA PHE A 29 -1.24 1.12 -21.55
C PHE A 29 -2.14 -0.12 -21.50
N SER A 30 -3.09 -0.22 -22.44
CA SER A 30 -4.06 -1.32 -22.52
C SER A 30 -3.43 -2.74 -22.52
N SER A 31 -2.19 -2.88 -22.99
CA SER A 31 -1.45 -4.15 -23.01
C SER A 31 -0.92 -4.61 -21.64
N THR A 32 -0.85 -3.74 -20.63
CA THR A 32 -0.29 -4.08 -19.31
C THR A 32 -1.33 -4.33 -18.21
N LYS A 33 -2.62 -4.25 -18.55
CA LYS A 33 -3.75 -4.51 -17.62
C LYS A 33 -3.67 -5.81 -16.82
N PRO A 34 -3.25 -6.98 -17.37
CA PRO A 34 -3.13 -8.19 -16.56
C PRO A 34 -1.97 -8.15 -15.55
N TYR A 35 -0.99 -7.28 -15.74
CA TYR A 35 0.17 -7.15 -14.84
C TYR A 35 -0.13 -6.27 -13.62
N SER A 36 -1.14 -5.40 -13.67
CA SER A 36 -1.54 -4.53 -12.53
C SER A 36 -1.86 -5.33 -11.26
N PHE A 37 -2.41 -6.54 -11.39
CA PHE A 37 -2.64 -7.45 -10.27
C PHE A 37 -1.32 -7.87 -9.59
N HIS A 38 -0.34 -8.30 -10.40
CA HIS A 38 0.96 -8.74 -9.88
C HIS A 38 1.72 -7.59 -9.24
N VAL A 39 1.66 -6.39 -9.83
CA VAL A 39 2.28 -5.17 -9.27
C VAL A 39 1.68 -4.83 -7.91
N SER A 40 0.35 -4.83 -7.80
CA SER A 40 -0.35 -4.52 -6.55
C SER A 40 -0.03 -5.53 -5.44
N LEU A 41 0.03 -6.82 -5.78
CA LEU A 41 0.36 -7.88 -4.84
C LEU A 41 1.82 -7.79 -4.36
N VAL A 42 2.75 -7.52 -5.27
CA VAL A 42 4.16 -7.31 -4.95
C VAL A 42 4.34 -6.08 -4.05
N ALA A 43 3.63 -4.97 -4.33
CA ALA A 43 3.71 -3.77 -3.53
C ALA A 43 3.24 -3.98 -2.08
N ILE A 44 2.12 -4.69 -1.90
CA ILE A 44 1.60 -5.07 -0.57
C ILE A 44 2.61 -5.95 0.17
N PHE A 45 3.22 -6.91 -0.53
CA PHE A 45 4.19 -7.80 0.08
C PHE A 45 5.46 -7.06 0.54
N ILE A 46 5.99 -6.18 -0.31
CA ILE A 46 7.16 -5.36 0.01
C ILE A 46 6.83 -4.39 1.15
N ALA A 47 5.66 -3.73 1.11
CA ALA A 47 5.22 -2.83 2.16
C ALA A 47 5.09 -3.57 3.51
N GLY A 48 4.57 -4.80 3.51
CA GLY A 48 4.49 -5.65 4.70
C GLY A 48 5.84 -6.04 5.29
N ILE A 49 6.84 -6.35 4.45
CA ILE A 49 8.21 -6.64 4.90
C ILE A 49 8.83 -5.42 5.57
N PHE A 50 8.70 -4.25 4.95
CA PHE A 50 9.22 -3.00 5.52
C PHE A 50 8.48 -2.59 6.80
N LEU A 51 7.17 -2.87 6.89
CA LEU A 51 6.42 -2.67 8.12
C LEU A 51 7.03 -3.54 9.23
N TRP A 52 7.22 -4.84 8.99
CA TRP A 52 7.80 -5.76 9.97
C TRP A 52 9.21 -5.34 10.41
N GLN A 53 10.06 -4.85 9.50
CA GLN A 53 11.40 -4.38 9.85
C GLN A 53 11.41 -3.15 10.75
N ASN A 54 10.39 -2.29 10.64
CA ASN A 54 10.23 -1.10 11.47
C ASN A 54 9.35 -1.35 12.71
N TRP A 55 9.14 -2.62 13.10
CA TRP A 55 8.29 -2.98 14.22
C TRP A 55 8.94 -2.58 15.56
N GLY A 56 8.33 -1.63 16.26
CA GLY A 56 8.70 -1.27 17.63
C GLY A 56 9.47 0.05 17.79
N GLU A 57 9.66 0.83 16.73
CA GLU A 57 10.16 2.20 16.87
C GLU A 57 9.02 3.17 17.21
N SER A 58 9.07 3.74 18.43
CA SER A 58 8.18 4.81 18.86
C SER A 58 8.86 6.15 18.65
N GLU A 59 8.73 6.69 17.43
CA GLU A 59 9.32 7.96 17.04
C GLU A 59 8.21 8.90 16.52
N SER A 60 8.24 10.15 16.98
CA SER A 60 7.41 11.21 16.39
C SER A 60 8.03 11.64 15.08
N LEU A 61 7.38 11.33 13.96
CA LEU A 61 7.84 11.74 12.63
C LEU A 61 7.42 13.17 12.31
N PHE A 62 8.21 13.85 11.48
CA PHE A 62 7.92 15.17 10.93
C PHE A 62 7.49 16.19 12.00
N MET A 63 8.34 16.37 13.01
CA MET A 63 8.12 17.39 14.05
C MET A 63 6.82 17.19 14.86
N GLY A 64 6.34 15.94 14.97
CA GLY A 64 5.13 15.58 15.72
C GLY A 64 3.84 15.57 14.90
N MET A 65 3.93 15.67 13.58
CA MET A 65 2.76 15.64 12.70
C MET A 65 2.21 14.22 12.52
N ILE A 66 3.05 13.19 12.69
CA ILE A 66 2.68 11.78 12.62
C ILE A 66 3.31 11.07 13.81
N ALA A 67 2.48 10.50 14.69
CA ALA A 67 2.93 9.66 15.80
C ALA A 67 2.91 8.20 15.36
N ILE A 68 4.08 7.55 15.32
CA ILE A 68 4.14 6.10 15.14
C ILE A 68 4.07 5.45 16.51
N ASP A 69 2.92 4.86 16.80
CA ASP A 69 2.70 4.06 18.00
C ASP A 69 2.60 2.57 17.62
N PRO A 70 2.94 1.65 18.56
CA PRO A 70 2.73 0.22 18.37
C PRO A 70 1.28 -0.13 17.99
N PHE A 71 0.32 0.69 18.43
CA PHE A 71 -1.09 0.59 18.05
C PHE A 71 -1.31 0.86 16.56
N SER A 72 -0.80 1.99 16.04
CA SER A 72 -0.85 2.33 14.60
C SER A 72 -0.27 1.19 13.74
N HIS A 73 0.87 0.65 14.17
CA HIS A 73 1.55 -0.44 13.48
C HIS A 73 0.68 -1.70 13.35
N TYR A 74 -0.07 -2.04 14.41
CA TYR A 74 -1.00 -3.16 14.40
C TYR A 74 -2.17 -2.95 13.41
N PHE A 75 -2.73 -1.74 13.35
CA PHE A 75 -3.78 -1.40 12.38
C PHE A 75 -3.28 -1.47 10.94
N LYS A 76 -2.08 -0.96 10.67
CA LYS A 76 -1.45 -1.05 9.34
C LYS A 76 -1.27 -2.50 8.89
N ALA A 77 -0.88 -3.39 9.80
CA ALA A 77 -0.78 -4.82 9.50
C ALA A 77 -2.15 -5.44 9.15
N ILE A 78 -3.21 -5.10 9.89
CA ILE A 78 -4.58 -5.57 9.60
C ILE A 78 -5.05 -5.06 8.23
N PHE A 79 -4.82 -3.79 7.94
CA PHE A 79 -5.22 -3.19 6.65
C PHE A 79 -4.50 -3.86 5.48
N LEU A 80 -3.19 -4.14 5.60
CA LEU A 80 -2.45 -4.91 4.59
C LEU A 80 -3.05 -6.30 4.35
N VAL A 81 -3.33 -7.06 5.41
CA VAL A 81 -3.91 -8.41 5.31
C VAL A 81 -5.31 -8.37 4.70
N SER A 82 -6.12 -7.38 5.08
CA SER A 82 -7.45 -7.17 4.54
C SER A 82 -7.40 -6.86 3.04
N THR A 83 -6.60 -5.87 2.63
CA THR A 83 -6.41 -5.50 1.23
C THR A 83 -5.83 -6.64 0.39
N PHE A 84 -4.86 -7.39 0.93
CA PHE A 84 -4.34 -8.59 0.28
C PHE A 84 -5.45 -9.61 0.00
N SER A 85 -6.31 -9.87 0.99
CA SER A 85 -7.43 -10.81 0.86
C SER A 85 -8.45 -10.33 -0.18
N ILE A 86 -8.78 -9.04 -0.19
CA ILE A 86 -9.73 -8.45 -1.15
C ILE A 86 -9.20 -8.60 -2.58
N ILE A 87 -7.92 -8.30 -2.82
CA ILE A 87 -7.29 -8.46 -4.15
C ILE A 87 -7.34 -9.92 -4.61
N LEU A 88 -7.07 -10.87 -3.71
CA LEU A 88 -7.07 -12.30 -4.02
C LEU A 88 -8.48 -12.79 -4.40
N ILE A 89 -9.50 -12.40 -3.62
CA ILE A 89 -10.91 -12.74 -3.88
C ILE A 89 -11.40 -12.07 -5.17
N SER A 90 -11.08 -10.79 -5.36
CA SER A 90 -11.45 -10.00 -6.54
C SER A 90 -10.99 -10.65 -7.85
N ARG A 91 -9.82 -11.31 -7.87
CA ARG A 91 -9.36 -12.06 -9.06
C ARG A 91 -10.17 -13.33 -9.32
N TYR A 92 -10.69 -13.98 -8.28
CA TYR A 92 -11.46 -15.22 -8.42
C TYR A 92 -12.90 -14.94 -8.87
N GLU A 93 -13.45 -13.81 -8.44
CA GLU A 93 -14.69 -13.23 -8.93
C GLU A 93 -14.52 -12.80 -10.40
N LYS A 94 -14.70 -13.73 -11.35
CA LYS A 94 -14.73 -13.48 -12.81
C LYS A 94 -15.83 -12.50 -13.27
N GLN A 95 -16.50 -11.83 -12.35
CA GLN A 95 -17.50 -10.80 -12.61
C GLN A 95 -16.88 -9.45 -12.97
N LEU A 96 -15.59 -9.25 -12.65
CA LEU A 96 -14.88 -8.03 -13.02
C LEU A 96 -14.42 -8.11 -14.47
N ASP A 97 -14.93 -7.17 -15.27
CA ASP A 97 -14.46 -6.96 -16.64
C ASP A 97 -12.93 -6.76 -16.63
N PRO A 98 -12.17 -7.54 -17.42
CA PRO A 98 -10.72 -7.46 -17.43
C PRO A 98 -10.22 -6.07 -17.82
N GLN A 99 -11.06 -5.29 -18.49
CA GLN A 99 -10.79 -3.92 -18.90
C GLN A 99 -10.70 -2.92 -17.74
N TYR A 100 -11.43 -3.12 -16.64
CA TYR A 100 -11.44 -2.23 -15.47
C TYR A 100 -10.65 -2.78 -14.27
N SER A 101 -9.99 -3.93 -14.45
CA SER A 101 -9.21 -4.60 -13.40
C SER A 101 -8.05 -3.75 -12.87
N ALA A 102 -7.44 -2.90 -13.71
CA ALA A 102 -6.37 -2.01 -13.32
C ALA A 102 -6.88 -0.80 -12.50
N GLU A 103 -7.96 -0.16 -12.94
CA GLU A 103 -8.62 0.92 -12.19
C GLU A 103 -9.03 0.47 -10.79
N TYR A 104 -9.69 -0.70 -10.69
CA TYR A 104 -10.09 -1.28 -9.41
C TYR A 104 -8.90 -1.43 -8.44
N ASN A 105 -7.79 -1.99 -8.92
CA ASN A 105 -6.59 -2.17 -8.10
C ASN A 105 -5.96 -0.84 -7.69
N SER A 106 -5.94 0.17 -8.58
CA SER A 106 -5.42 1.50 -8.23
C SER A 106 -6.26 2.18 -7.14
N LEU A 107 -7.59 2.10 -7.23
CA LEU A 107 -8.50 2.67 -6.24
C LEU A 107 -8.35 1.96 -4.88
N LEU A 108 -8.18 0.64 -4.90
CA LEU A 108 -7.99 -0.16 -3.69
C LEU A 108 -6.64 0.15 -3.00
N LEU A 109 -5.56 0.32 -3.76
CA LEU A 109 -4.29 0.79 -3.20
C LEU A 109 -4.41 2.23 -2.66
N MET A 110 -5.18 3.08 -3.33
CA MET A 110 -5.43 4.47 -2.91
C MET A 110 -6.28 4.55 -1.62
N THR A 111 -7.20 3.62 -1.39
CA THR A 111 -7.89 3.53 -0.09
C THR A 111 -6.97 2.98 1.00
N LEU A 112 -6.10 2.01 0.69
CA LEU A 112 -5.13 1.48 1.65
C LEU A 112 -4.17 2.57 2.15
N ILE A 113 -3.70 3.47 1.28
CA ILE A 113 -2.85 4.58 1.76
C ILE A 113 -3.62 5.57 2.63
N GLY A 114 -4.90 5.83 2.32
CA GLY A 114 -5.76 6.62 3.19
C GLY A 114 -5.89 6.00 4.58
N LEU A 115 -6.08 4.68 4.66
CA LEU A 115 -6.13 3.94 5.92
C LEU A 115 -4.81 4.02 6.70
N PHE A 116 -3.66 3.93 6.02
CA PHE A 116 -2.34 4.04 6.64
C PHE A 116 -2.05 5.43 7.21
N LEU A 117 -2.59 6.49 6.60
CA LEU A 117 -2.45 7.87 7.08
C LEU A 117 -3.36 8.18 8.27
N MET A 118 -4.49 7.47 8.40
CA MET A 118 -5.43 7.65 9.52
C MET A 118 -5.02 6.89 10.78
N SER A 119 -4.25 5.81 10.63
CA SER A 119 -3.71 4.99 11.73
C SER A 119 -2.39 5.51 12.23
#